data_AF-F9LV26-F1
#
_entry.id   AF-F9LV26-F1
#
_cell.length_a   1.000
_cell.length_b   1.000
_cell.length_c   1.000
_cell.angle_alpha   90.00
_cell.angle_beta   90.00
_cell.angle_gamma   90.00
#
_symmetry.space_group_name_H-M   'P 1'
#
loop_
_entity.id
_entity.type
_entity.pdbx_description
1 polymer ?
#
loop_
_entity_poly.entity_id
_entity_poly.type
_entity_poly.pdbx_seq_one_letter_code
_entity_poly.pdbx_strand_id
1 'polypeptide(L)'
;MKKLLSFSIALFSITTLVACSVHKVESKVPEEKVEQKQVKFDEKLFKEAGLLPFKNEKQLELGELDSKSRATGAHIQLKDSDEPEERV
;
A
#
# COMPACT_ATOMS: atom_id res chain seq x y z
N MET A 1 41.66 23.42 -29.38
CA MET A 1 41.00 22.82 -28.20
C MET A 1 39.50 23.15 -28.22
N LYS A 2 38.70 22.49 -29.07
CA LYS A 2 37.23 22.72 -29.16
C LYS A 2 36.40 21.42 -29.24
N LYS A 3 37.06 20.27 -29.44
CA LYS A 3 36.41 18.95 -29.58
C LYS A 3 36.18 18.21 -28.26
N LEU A 4 36.78 18.70 -27.16
CA LEU A 4 36.61 18.10 -25.83
C LEU A 4 35.39 18.67 -25.10
N LEU A 5 34.97 19.90 -25.41
CA LEU A 5 33.80 20.52 -24.79
C LEU A 5 32.49 19.96 -25.34
N SER A 6 32.44 19.60 -26.62
CA SER A 6 31.28 18.99 -27.26
C SER A 6 31.02 17.54 -26.82
N PHE A 7 32.07 16.80 -26.43
CA PHE A 7 31.93 15.43 -25.91
C PHE A 7 31.36 15.40 -24.49
N SER A 8 31.58 16.46 -23.69
CA SER A 8 31.07 16.55 -22.32
C SER A 8 29.58 16.91 -22.25
N ILE A 9 29.05 17.64 -23.24
CA ILE A 9 27.65 18.08 -23.23
C ILE A 9 26.72 16.95 -23.71
N ALA A 10 27.19 16.07 -24.61
CA ALA A 10 26.40 14.93 -25.09
C ALA A 10 26.21 13.83 -24.03
N LEU A 11 27.15 13.70 -23.07
CA LEU A 11 27.10 12.63 -22.07
C LEU A 11 26.14 12.93 -20.90
N PHE A 12 25.76 14.19 -20.69
CA PHE A 12 24.88 14.59 -19.57
C PHE A 12 23.38 14.53 -19.91
N SER A 13 22.99 14.31 -21.17
CA SER A 13 21.58 14.36 -21.61
C SER A 13 20.87 13.01 -21.67
N ILE A 14 21.49 11.90 -21.26
CA ILE A 14 20.89 10.55 -21.40
C ILE A 14 20.20 10.06 -20.11
N THR A 15 20.26 10.79 -19.01
CA THR A 15 19.69 10.32 -17.72
C THR A 15 18.23 10.74 -17.44
N THR A 16 17.49 11.29 -18.41
CA THR A 16 16.12 11.76 -18.17
C THR A 16 15.06 11.04 -18.98
N LEU A 17 15.05 9.71 -19.02
CA LEU A 17 13.84 8.95 -19.37
C LEU A 17 13.96 7.53 -18.81
N VAL A 18 13.15 7.22 -17.78
CA VAL A 18 12.47 5.94 -17.48
C VAL A 18 12.21 5.91 -15.97
N ALA A 19 11.09 6.50 -15.54
CA ALA A 19 10.40 6.11 -14.31
C ALA A 19 9.00 6.76 -14.20
N CYS A 20 8.24 6.84 -15.30
CA CYS A 20 6.78 7.03 -15.25
C CYS A 20 6.13 6.01 -16.17
N SER A 21 6.19 4.75 -15.77
CA SER A 21 5.38 3.70 -16.33
C SER A 21 5.02 2.74 -15.21
N VAL A 22 4.01 3.13 -14.41
CA VAL A 22 3.26 2.16 -13.62
C VAL A 22 2.38 1.42 -14.62
N HIS A 23 2.97 0.50 -15.37
CA HIS A 23 2.20 -0.66 -15.80
C HIS A 23 2.05 -1.51 -14.55
N LYS A 24 0.83 -1.55 -14.02
CA LYS A 24 0.41 -2.49 -13.00
C LYS A 24 0.54 -3.88 -13.64
N VAL A 25 1.74 -4.45 -13.60
CA VAL A 25 1.93 -5.86 -13.86
C VAL A 25 1.21 -6.55 -12.72
N GLU A 26 0.02 -7.02 -13.01
CA GLU A 26 -0.66 -8.01 -12.20
C GLU A 26 0.25 -9.25 -12.21
N SER A 27 1.19 -9.25 -11.27
CA SER A 27 1.89 -10.47 -10.91
C SER A 27 0.80 -11.35 -10.30
N LYS A 28 0.23 -12.23 -11.13
CA LYS A 28 -0.38 -13.47 -10.64
C LYS A 28 0.72 -14.26 -9.97
N VAL A 29 1.07 -13.86 -8.75
CA VAL A 29 1.69 -14.73 -7.77
C VAL A 29 0.69 -15.88 -7.65
N PRO A 30 1.07 -17.13 -7.95
CA PRO A 30 0.22 -18.26 -7.61
C PRO A 30 -0.09 -18.12 -6.13
N GLU A 31 -1.37 -18.00 -5.76
CA GLU A 31 -1.78 -18.17 -4.36
C GLU A 31 -1.31 -19.56 -3.96
N GLU A 32 -0.12 -19.62 -3.37
CA GLU A 32 0.30 -20.74 -2.59
C GLU A 32 -0.80 -20.89 -1.54
N LYS A 33 -1.55 -22.00 -1.60
CA LYS A 33 -2.39 -22.44 -0.48
C LYS A 33 -1.44 -22.71 0.67
N VAL A 34 -1.00 -21.64 1.33
CA VAL A 34 -0.41 -21.69 2.64
C VAL A 34 -1.53 -22.25 3.49
N GLU A 35 -1.43 -23.54 3.80
CA GLU A 35 -2.28 -24.18 4.78
C GLU A 35 -2.03 -23.42 6.08
N GLN A 36 -2.87 -22.42 6.35
CA GLN A 36 -2.81 -21.62 7.57
C GLN A 36 -2.96 -22.61 8.72
N LYS A 37 -1.82 -22.98 9.32
CA LYS A 37 -1.79 -23.68 10.59
C LYS A 37 -2.67 -22.85 11.52
N GLN A 38 -3.82 -23.38 11.91
CA GLN A 38 -4.79 -22.67 12.77
C GLN A 38 -4.13 -22.42 14.13
N VAL A 39 -3.35 -21.35 14.22
CA VAL A 39 -2.86 -20.81 15.48
C VAL A 39 -4.07 -20.13 16.10
N LYS A 40 -4.35 -20.46 17.36
CA LYS A 40 -5.41 -19.81 18.12
C LYS A 40 -5.13 -18.31 18.15
N PHE A 41 -6.15 -17.52 17.78
CA PHE A 41 -6.12 -16.06 17.86
C PHE A 41 -5.75 -15.61 19.27
N ASP A 42 -4.65 -14.85 19.41
CA ASP A 42 -4.23 -14.27 20.69
C ASP A 42 -4.70 -12.82 20.78
N GLU A 43 -5.87 -12.63 21.39
CA GLU A 43 -6.49 -11.31 21.54
C GLU A 43 -5.58 -10.27 22.22
N LYS A 44 -4.64 -10.69 23.08
CA LYS A 44 -3.74 -9.75 23.77
C LYS A 44 -2.72 -9.13 22.81
N LEU A 45 -2.13 -9.94 21.94
CA LEU A 45 -1.14 -9.46 20.96
C LEU A 45 -1.76 -8.46 19.97
N PHE A 46 -3.00 -8.69 19.54
CA PHE A 46 -3.69 -7.77 18.64
C PHE A 46 -4.02 -6.44 19.32
N LYS A 47 -4.46 -6.47 20.58
CA LYS A 47 -4.69 -5.24 21.37
C LYS A 47 -3.41 -4.43 21.59
N GLU A 48 -2.30 -5.10 21.88
CA GLU A 48 -1.00 -4.46 22.07
C GLU A 48 -0.48 -3.83 20.77
N ALA A 49 -0.69 -4.49 19.64
CA ALA A 49 -0.36 -3.96 18.32
C ALA A 49 -1.31 -2.82 17.84
N GLY A 50 -2.36 -2.51 18.61
CA GLY A 50 -3.36 -1.52 18.22
C GLY A 50 -4.25 -1.97 17.05
N LEU A 51 -4.33 -3.28 16.79
CA LEU A 51 -5.16 -3.86 15.73
C LEU A 51 -6.63 -3.94 16.15
N LEU A 52 -7.55 -3.84 15.17
CA LEU A 52 -8.96 -4.12 15.44
C LEU A 52 -9.14 -5.57 15.88
N PRO A 53 -10.01 -5.86 16.86
CA PRO A 53 -10.40 -7.23 17.17
C PRO A 53 -10.91 -7.92 15.91
N PHE A 54 -10.39 -9.09 15.58
CA PHE A 54 -10.77 -9.82 14.37
C PHE A 54 -12.21 -10.36 14.50
N LYS A 55 -13.14 -9.82 13.70
CA LYS A 55 -14.55 -10.24 13.68
C LYS A 55 -14.93 -11.08 12.46
N ASN A 56 -14.02 -11.27 11.50
CA ASN A 56 -14.27 -11.94 10.22
C ASN A 56 -15.34 -11.24 9.33
N GLU A 57 -15.63 -9.98 9.61
CA GLU A 57 -16.50 -9.09 8.85
C GLU A 57 -15.77 -7.79 8.52
N LYS A 58 -16.29 -7.00 7.58
CA LYS A 58 -15.75 -5.67 7.28
C LYS A 58 -15.89 -4.76 8.50
N GLN A 59 -14.78 -4.17 8.95
CA GLN A 59 -14.74 -3.24 10.09
C GLN A 59 -14.10 -1.92 9.65
N LEU A 60 -14.72 -0.79 10.00
CA LEU A 60 -14.18 0.56 9.79
C LEU A 60 -14.38 1.36 11.09
N GLU A 61 -13.29 1.85 11.65
CA GLU A 61 -13.30 2.76 12.79
C GLU A 61 -12.64 4.09 12.38
N LEU A 62 -13.36 5.19 12.60
CA LEU A 62 -12.88 6.54 12.35
C LEU A 62 -12.53 7.19 13.69
N GLY A 63 -11.36 7.82 13.75
CA GLY A 63 -10.97 8.63 14.89
C GLY A 63 -11.86 9.87 15.00
N GLU A 64 -12.02 10.37 16.23
CA GLU A 64 -12.71 11.63 16.47
C GLU A 64 -12.01 12.78 15.74
N LEU A 65 -12.77 13.79 15.32
CA LEU A 65 -12.14 14.99 14.79
C LEU A 65 -11.46 15.77 15.91
N ASP A 66 -10.30 16.36 15.61
CA ASP A 66 -9.65 17.23 16.57
C ASP A 66 -10.37 18.59 16.72
N SER A 67 -9.85 19.46 17.58
CA SER A 67 -10.41 20.80 17.83
C SER A 67 -10.47 21.72 16.60
N LYS A 68 -9.85 21.33 15.48
CA LYS A 68 -9.87 22.05 14.19
C LYS A 68 -10.66 21.29 13.13
N SER A 69 -11.48 20.33 13.54
CA SER A 69 -12.26 19.46 12.65
C SER A 69 -11.41 18.62 11.69
N ARG A 70 -10.17 18.28 12.08
CA ARG A 70 -9.26 17.48 11.25
C ARG A 70 -9.37 16.00 11.63
N ALA A 71 -9.25 15.13 10.63
CA ALA A 71 -9.18 13.69 10.85
C ALA A 71 -7.95 13.32 11.69
N THR A 72 -8.15 12.48 12.70
CA THR A 72 -7.09 12.01 13.61
C THR A 72 -6.63 10.59 13.32
N GLY A 73 -7.45 9.81 12.61
CA GLY A 73 -7.11 8.46 12.21
C GLY A 73 -8.27 7.74 11.53
N ALA A 74 -7.92 6.66 10.85
CA ALA A 74 -8.88 5.69 10.33
C ALA A 74 -8.23 4.31 10.42
N HIS A 75 -9.02 3.30 10.76
CA HIS A 75 -8.58 1.92 10.84
C HIS A 75 -9.62 1.04 10.16
N ILE A 76 -9.17 0.16 9.27
CA ILE A 76 -10.05 -0.72 8.51
C ILE A 76 -9.51 -2.15 8.52
N GLN A 77 -10.41 -3.12 8.64
CA GLN A 77 -10.14 -4.53 8.39
C GLN A 77 -11.17 -5.01 7.36
N LEU A 78 -10.69 -5.52 6.23
CA LEU A 78 -11.52 -5.90 5.08
C LEU A 78 -10.94 -7.10 4.33
N LYS A 79 -11.77 -7.73 3.51
CA LYS A 79 -11.36 -8.70 2.47
C LYS A 79 -11.34 -8.02 1.10
N ASP A 80 -10.71 -8.64 0.11
CA ASP A 80 -10.72 -8.13 -1.28
C ASP A 80 -12.16 -7.91 -1.79
N SER A 81 -13.10 -8.78 -1.41
CA SER A 81 -14.53 -8.66 -1.76
C SER A 81 -15.23 -7.43 -1.14
N ASP A 82 -14.63 -6.81 -0.14
CA ASP A 82 -15.18 -5.65 0.57
C ASP A 82 -14.68 -4.32 -0.02
N GLU A 83 -13.74 -4.37 -0.98
CA GLU A 83 -13.27 -3.20 -1.71
C GLU A 83 -14.44 -2.52 -2.43
N PRO A 84 -14.44 -1.18 -2.52
CA PRO A 84 -15.47 -0.48 -3.26
C PRO A 84 -15.43 -0.86 -4.73
N GLU A 85 -16.56 -1.30 -5.28
CA GLU A 85 -16.71 -1.50 -6.70
C GLU A 85 -16.65 -0.15 -7.44
N GLU A 86 -16.09 -0.18 -8.65
CA GLU A 86 -16.05 0.99 -9.52
C GLU A 86 -17.49 1.42 -9.80
N ARG A 87 -17.85 2.63 -9.35
CA ARG A 87 -19.19 3.16 -9.61
C ARG A 87 -19.23 3.57 -11.09
N VAL A 88 -19.92 2.76 -11.89
CA VAL A 88 -20.25 3.05 -13.29
C VAL A 88 -21.23 4.22 -13.38
#